data_AF-A0A2P8FV06-F1
#
_entry.id   AF-A0A2P8FV06-F1
#
_cell.length_a   1.000
_cell.length_b   1.000
_cell.length_c   1.000
_cell.angle_alpha   90.00
_cell.angle_beta   90.00
_cell.angle_gamma   90.00
#
_symmetry.space_group_name_H-M   'P 1'
#
loop_
_entity.id
_entity.type
_entity.pdbx_description
1 polymer ?
#
loop_
_entity_poly.entity_id
_entity_poly.type
_entity_poly.pdbx_seq_one_letter_code
_entity_poly.pdbx_strand_id
1 'polypeptide(L)'
;MVLITKFRSKHAFLACERHFLKLKNKENMARFDEVKDLILSLEGDFDKFYNKGNQAAGTRVRKGMQDLKTLAQDIRAEVQNKKNEGEK
;
A
#
# COMPACT_ATOMS: atom_id res chain seq x y z
N MET A 1 -20.68 12.94 44.38
CA MET A 1 -21.00 13.88 43.29
C MET A 1 -19.66 14.34 42.74
N VAL A 2 -19.09 13.77 41.68
CA VAL A 2 -19.68 13.43 40.39
C VAL A 2 -19.31 12.00 40.06
N LEU A 3 -20.32 11.11 40.10
CA LEU A 3 -20.28 9.88 39.35
C LEU A 3 -20.02 10.30 37.91
N ILE A 4 -18.81 10.08 37.39
CA ILE A 4 -18.60 10.05 35.95
C ILE A 4 -19.38 8.83 35.51
N THR A 5 -20.64 9.10 35.23
CA THR A 5 -21.67 8.18 34.78
C THR A 5 -21.17 7.55 33.50
N LYS A 6 -20.70 6.33 33.71
CA LYS A 6 -20.44 5.25 32.78
C LYS A 6 -21.58 5.12 31.75
N PHE A 7 -21.60 6.00 30.75
CA PHE A 7 -22.59 5.94 29.67
C PHE A 7 -22.11 6.63 28.38
N ARG A 8 -20.90 6.30 27.92
CA ARG A 8 -20.59 6.38 26.49
C ARG A 8 -20.78 4.99 25.91
N SER A 9 -21.97 4.77 25.36
CA SER A 9 -22.41 3.63 24.56
C SER A 9 -21.24 2.80 24.02
N LYS A 10 -21.08 1.56 24.50
CA LYS A 10 -20.10 0.60 23.97
C LYS A 10 -20.26 0.44 22.44
N HIS A 11 -21.47 0.64 21.92
CA HIS A 11 -21.75 0.67 20.48
C HIS A 11 -21.08 1.85 19.75
N ALA A 12 -21.00 3.04 20.36
CA ALA A 12 -20.32 4.19 19.76
C ALA A 12 -18.78 4.03 19.80
N PHE A 13 -18.24 3.39 20.85
CA PHE A 13 -16.81 3.09 20.95
C PHE A 13 -16.39 2.03 19.93
N LEU A 14 -17.15 0.92 19.79
CA LEU A 14 -16.90 -0.10 18.76
C LEU A 14 -17.10 0.43 17.33
N ALA A 15 -18.05 1.35 17.12
CA ALA A 15 -18.25 1.97 15.80
C ALA A 15 -17.06 2.87 15.42
N CYS A 16 -16.53 3.64 16.38
CA CYS A 16 -15.35 4.47 16.19
C CYS A 16 -14.09 3.62 15.95
N GLU A 17 -13.89 2.55 16.73
CA GLU A 17 -12.79 1.59 16.53
C GLU A 17 -12.87 0.90 15.16
N ARG A 18 -14.07 0.45 14.74
CA ARG A 18 -14.27 -0.12 13.39
C ARG A 18 -13.98 0.90 12.30
N HIS A 19 -14.35 2.17 12.50
CA HIS A 19 -14.08 3.23 11.54
C HIS A 19 -12.56 3.50 11.45
N PHE A 20 -11.88 3.54 12.59
CA PHE A 20 -10.43 3.70 12.68
C PHE A 20 -9.66 2.52 12.04
N LEU A 21 -10.15 1.28 12.22
CA LEU A 21 -9.62 0.09 11.54
C LEU A 21 -9.86 0.12 10.02
N LYS A 22 -11.01 0.65 9.58
CA LYS A 22 -11.35 0.84 8.15
C LYS A 22 -10.46 1.91 7.51
N LEU A 23 -10.01 2.90 8.28
CA LEU A 23 -9.05 3.93 7.85
C LEU A 23 -7.62 3.36 7.74
N LYS A 24 -7.16 2.55 8.70
CA LYS A 24 -5.85 1.87 8.60
C LYS A 24 -5.74 0.93 7.40
N ASN A 25 -6.82 0.23 7.04
CA ASN A 25 -6.83 -0.62 5.84
C ASN A 25 -6.87 0.16 4.53
N LYS A 26 -7.32 1.43 4.55
CA LYS A 26 -7.32 2.30 3.38
C LYS A 26 -5.90 2.73 2.97
N GLU A 27 -4.99 2.96 3.92
CA GLU A 27 -3.58 3.25 3.60
C GLU A 27 -2.87 2.05 2.94
N ASN A 28 -3.13 0.83 3.44
CA ASN A 28 -2.52 -0.38 2.86
C ASN A 28 -3.00 -0.64 1.42
N MET A 29 -4.24 -0.26 1.09
CA MET A 29 -4.75 -0.39 -0.27
C MET A 29 -4.18 0.67 -1.21
N ALA A 30 -3.91 1.90 -0.75
CA ALA A 30 -3.33 2.94 -1.58
C ALA A 30 -1.95 2.55 -2.14
N ARG A 31 -1.08 1.97 -1.30
CA ARG A 31 0.25 1.49 -1.75
C ARG A 31 0.17 0.28 -2.67
N PHE A 32 -0.84 -0.57 -2.49
CA PHE A 32 -1.08 -1.70 -3.38
C PHE A 32 -1.57 -1.25 -4.76
N ASP A 33 -2.46 -0.26 -4.79
CA ASP A 33 -2.99 0.30 -6.04
C ASP A 33 -1.88 0.98 -6.85
N GLU A 34 -0.95 1.71 -6.22
CA GLU A 34 0.22 2.29 -6.89
C GLU A 34 1.10 1.24 -7.60
N VAL A 35 1.38 0.11 -6.93
CA VAL A 35 2.17 -0.97 -7.52
C VAL A 35 1.43 -1.60 -8.70
N LYS A 36 0.11 -1.78 -8.56
CA LYS A 36 -0.74 -2.35 -9.61
C LYS A 36 -0.80 -1.44 -10.83
N ASP A 37 -0.98 -0.14 -10.65
CA ASP A 37 -1.02 0.84 -11.73
C ASP A 37 0.31 0.88 -12.50
N LEU A 38 1.44 0.79 -11.77
CA LEU A 38 2.77 0.73 -12.39
C LEU A 38 2.90 -0.49 -13.30
N ILE A 39 2.43 -1.67 -12.85
CA ILE A 39 2.45 -2.90 -13.65
C ILE A 39 1.54 -2.78 -14.88
N LEU A 40 0.33 -2.24 -14.73
CA LEU A 40 -0.62 -2.05 -15.83
C LEU A 40 -0.04 -1.12 -16.92
N SER A 41 0.70 -0.08 -16.52
CA SER A 41 1.36 0.80 -17.49
C SER A 41 2.45 0.10 -18.31
N LEU A 42 3.05 -0.96 -17.76
CA LEU A 42 4.18 -1.67 -18.37
C LEU A 42 3.74 -2.76 -19.34
N GLU A 43 2.51 -3.29 -19.26
CA GLU A 43 1.99 -4.31 -20.18
C GLU A 43 2.18 -3.92 -21.66
N GLY A 44 1.86 -2.67 -22.01
CA GLY A 44 2.00 -2.19 -23.39
C GLY A 44 3.45 -2.05 -23.86
N ASP A 45 4.41 -1.85 -22.94
CA ASP A 45 5.83 -1.84 -23.27
C ASP A 45 6.43 -3.26 -23.30
N PHE A 46 5.89 -4.21 -22.51
CA PHE A 46 6.24 -5.63 -22.61
C PHE A 46 5.86 -6.20 -23.98
N ASP A 47 4.64 -5.94 -24.45
CA ASP A 47 4.18 -6.40 -25.77
C ASP A 47 5.10 -5.89 -26.90
N LYS A 48 5.45 -4.59 -26.86
CA LYS A 48 6.36 -3.98 -27.84
C LYS A 48 7.79 -4.50 -27.76
N PHE A 49 8.28 -4.85 -26.57
CA PHE A 49 9.62 -5.38 -26.40
C PHE A 49 9.72 -6.84 -26.90
N TYR A 50 8.81 -7.72 -26.47
CA TYR A 50 8.86 -9.13 -26.81
C TYR A 50 8.43 -9.43 -28.26
N ASN A 51 7.44 -8.71 -28.80
CA ASN A 51 6.93 -8.99 -30.15
C ASN A 51 7.63 -8.18 -31.25
N LYS A 52 8.15 -6.99 -30.95
CA LYS A 52 8.76 -6.09 -31.96
C LYS A 52 10.24 -5.80 -31.76
N GLY A 53 10.88 -6.32 -30.71
CA GLY A 53 12.32 -6.14 -30.47
C GLY A 53 12.76 -4.69 -30.24
N ASN A 54 11.83 -3.82 -29.84
CA ASN A 54 12.10 -2.38 -29.74
C ASN A 54 12.92 -2.06 -28.47
N GLN A 55 14.18 -1.66 -28.66
CA GLN A 55 15.14 -1.34 -27.60
C GLN A 55 14.69 -0.20 -26.68
N ALA A 56 13.91 0.74 -27.22
CA ALA A 56 13.36 1.85 -26.43
C ALA A 56 12.30 1.37 -25.42
N ALA A 57 11.47 0.39 -25.80
CA ALA A 57 10.50 -0.23 -24.91
C ALA A 57 11.20 -1.05 -23.81
N GLY A 58 12.26 -1.77 -24.15
CA GLY A 58 13.08 -2.51 -23.17
C GLY A 58 13.68 -1.61 -22.10
N THR A 59 14.13 -0.40 -22.47
CA THR A 59 14.64 0.58 -21.50
C THR A 59 13.54 1.09 -20.55
N ARG A 60 12.31 1.27 -21.05
CA ARG A 60 11.16 1.67 -20.22
C ARG A 60 10.72 0.58 -19.27
N VAL A 61 10.62 -0.68 -19.73
CA VAL A 61 10.36 -1.85 -18.88
C VAL A 61 11.40 -1.96 -17.77
N ARG A 62 12.69 -1.79 -18.11
CA ARG A 62 13.77 -1.87 -17.13
C ARG A 62 13.67 -0.78 -16.06
N LYS A 63 13.38 0.47 -16.43
CA LYS A 63 13.17 1.57 -15.48
C LYS A 63 11.95 1.31 -14.60
N GLY A 64 10.80 0.94 -15.18
CA GLY A 64 9.60 0.63 -14.40
C GLY A 64 9.81 -0.53 -13.43
N MET A 65 10.58 -1.55 -13.79
CA MET A 65 10.94 -2.63 -12.87
C MET A 65 11.93 -2.21 -11.77
N GLN A 66 12.80 -1.23 -12.02
CA GLN A 66 13.63 -0.63 -10.97
C GLN A 66 12.79 0.16 -9.97
N ASP A 67 11.84 0.96 -10.46
CA ASP A 67 10.95 1.75 -9.61
C ASP A 67 10.04 0.84 -8.75
N LEU A 68 9.53 -0.25 -9.35
CA LEU A 68 8.76 -1.27 -8.62
C LEU A 68 9.59 -1.95 -7.51
N LYS A 69 10.87 -2.22 -7.76
CA LYS A 69 11.76 -2.80 -6.73
C LYS A 69 11.92 -1.84 -5.56
N THR A 70 12.16 -0.56 -5.83
CA THR A 70 12.31 0.47 -4.79
C THR A 70 11.03 0.59 -3.97
N LEU A 71 9.88 0.75 -4.62
CA LEU A 71 8.57 0.81 -3.96
C LEU A 71 8.30 -0.43 -3.09
N ALA A 72 8.63 -1.62 -3.58
CA ALA A 72 8.47 -2.85 -2.80
C ALA A 72 9.43 -2.93 -1.59
N GLN A 73 10.65 -2.40 -1.70
CA GLN A 73 11.58 -2.31 -0.57
C GLN A 73 11.09 -1.33 0.49
N ASP A 74 10.56 -0.19 0.08
CA ASP A 74 10.01 0.82 0.99
C ASP A 74 8.82 0.25 1.77
N ILE A 75 7.89 -0.42 1.09
CA ILE A 75 6.76 -1.11 1.73
C ILE A 75 7.26 -2.18 2.72
N ARG A 76 8.29 -2.96 2.34
CA ARG A 76 8.88 -3.96 3.23
C ARG A 76 9.48 -3.32 4.48
N ALA A 77 10.20 -2.21 4.34
CA ALA A 77 10.79 -1.49 5.46
C ALA A 77 9.72 -0.91 6.38
N GLU A 78 8.66 -0.32 5.83
CA GLU A 78 7.51 0.17 6.60
C GLU A 78 6.82 -0.96 7.40
N VAL A 79 6.61 -2.14 6.79
CA VAL A 79 6.05 -3.31 7.48
C VAL A 79 6.97 -3.80 8.60
N GLN A 80 8.28 -3.83 8.35
CA GLN A 80 9.26 -4.25 9.36
C GLN A 80 9.32 -3.26 10.53
N ASN A 81 9.30 -1.96 10.25
CA ASN A 81 9.26 -0.92 11.28
C ASN A 81 7.99 -1.03 12.13
N LYS A 82 6.83 -1.25 11.51
CA LYS A 82 5.56 -1.49 12.23
C LYS A 82 5.59 -2.75 13.11
N LYS A 83 6.33 -3.80 12.72
CA LYS A 83 6.53 -4.98 13.58
C LYS A 83 7.41 -4.66 14.78
N ASN A 84 8.51 -3.93 14.57
CA ASN A 84 9.46 -3.57 15.63
C ASN A 84 8.89 -2.53 16.62
N GLU A 85 7.99 -1.65 16.18
CA GLU A 85 7.28 -0.70 17.05
C GLU A 85 6.28 -1.39 18.00
N GLY A 86 5.79 -2.58 17.66
CA GLY A 86 4.94 -3.40 18.53
C GLY A 86 5.70 -4.20 19.59
N GLU A 87 7.04 -4.21 19.55
CA GLU A 87 7.90 -4.95 20.48
C GLU A 87 8.49 -4.08 21.62
N LYS A 88 7.99 -2.86 21.82
CA LYS A 88 8.38 -2.00 22.95
C LYS A 88 7.28 -1.84 23.99
#